data_AF-A0A840VQJ2-F1
#
_entry.id   AF-A0A840VQJ2-F1
#
_cell.length_a   1.000
_cell.length_b   1.000
_cell.length_c   1.000
_cell.angle_alpha   90.00
_cell.angle_beta   90.00
_cell.angle_gamma   90.00
#
_symmetry.space_group_name_H-M   'P 1'
#
loop_
_entity.id
_entity.type
_entity.pdbx_description
1 polymer ?
#
loop_
_entity_poly.entity_id
_entity_poly.type
_entity_poly.pdbx_seq_one_letter_code
_entity_poly.pdbx_strand_id
1 'polypeptide(L)'
;MGTYAAVVLAGGAARRMGGVDKPALPVGGRPMRDRVLAAVGDARPRVLVGPADAVPSGVRVTREDPPGGGPVAAAAAGLALLDADTAFVALLAADLPLLTRAAIGGLLTHLAPDDLPAATTSEQPPDGACFVDGDGRRQSLCGVWRVAALRAALDRLTVERGGSLSGAPVRALLAGLVVREVPWSGDGPPPWFDCDTDEDVRRAEEWAR
;
A
#
# COMPACT_ATOMS: atom_id res chain seq x y z
N MET A 1 1.91 -18.35 7.54
CA MET A 1 1.25 -17.11 7.07
C MET A 1 0.61 -17.39 5.71
N GLY A 2 -0.70 -17.19 5.61
CA GLY A 2 -1.44 -17.38 4.36
C GLY A 2 -0.89 -16.51 3.23
N THR A 3 -1.10 -16.93 2.00
CA THR A 3 -0.69 -16.21 0.79
C THR A 3 -1.41 -14.86 0.73
N TYR A 4 -0.67 -13.78 0.49
CA TYR A 4 -1.21 -12.43 0.28
C TYR A 4 -0.68 -11.85 -1.02
N ALA A 5 -1.41 -10.91 -1.62
CA ALA A 5 -0.98 -10.14 -2.78
C ALA A 5 -0.41 -8.77 -2.37
N ALA A 6 0.26 -8.09 -3.28
CA ALA A 6 0.67 -6.71 -3.09
C ALA A 6 0.30 -5.86 -4.31
N VAL A 7 -0.24 -4.67 -4.05
CA VAL A 7 -0.52 -3.62 -5.04
C VAL A 7 0.27 -2.38 -4.61
N VAL A 8 1.28 -2.04 -5.41
CA VAL A 8 2.18 -0.90 -5.21
C VAL A 8 1.78 0.22 -6.17
N LEU A 9 1.36 1.35 -5.63
CA LEU A 9 0.91 2.52 -6.37
C LEU A 9 2.11 3.44 -6.62
N ALA A 10 2.60 3.44 -7.86
CA ALA A 10 3.60 4.38 -8.36
C ALA A 10 2.96 5.54 -9.15
N GLY A 11 1.63 5.64 -9.14
CA GLY A 11 0.87 6.68 -9.81
C GLY A 11 0.61 7.89 -8.93
N GLY A 12 0.90 9.09 -9.46
CA GLY A 12 0.57 10.38 -8.86
C GLY A 12 1.05 11.52 -9.75
N ALA A 13 0.48 12.71 -9.59
CA ALA A 13 0.92 13.91 -10.30
C ALA A 13 2.30 14.43 -9.84
N ALA A 14 3.02 13.67 -9.02
CA ALA A 14 4.34 13.98 -8.48
C ALA A 14 5.44 13.86 -9.57
N ARG A 15 5.31 14.65 -10.63
CA ARG A 15 6.44 15.13 -11.44
C ARG A 15 7.14 16.25 -10.66
N ARG A 16 7.72 15.95 -9.49
CA ARG A 16 8.37 16.97 -8.66
C ARG A 16 9.60 16.38 -8.01
N MET A 17 10.73 16.66 -8.67
CA MET A 17 12.15 16.65 -8.27
C MET A 17 12.93 16.82 -9.59
N GLY A 18 12.67 17.92 -10.31
CA GLY A 18 13.29 18.19 -11.61
C GLY A 18 12.66 17.48 -12.83
N GLY A 19 11.42 16.99 -12.73
CA GLY A 19 10.72 16.29 -13.83
C GLY A 19 10.97 14.78 -13.90
N VAL A 20 11.68 14.22 -12.91
CA VAL A 20 11.96 12.79 -12.76
C VAL A 20 10.81 12.07 -12.06
N ASP A 21 10.60 10.80 -12.41
CA ASP A 21 9.68 9.89 -11.74
C ASP A 21 10.15 9.61 -10.29
N LYS A 22 9.47 10.20 -9.31
CA LYS A 22 9.87 10.20 -7.88
C LYS A 22 10.15 8.80 -7.33
N PRO A 23 9.30 7.78 -7.49
CA PRO A 23 9.58 6.41 -7.02
C PRO A 23 10.81 5.74 -7.64
N ALA A 24 11.32 6.26 -8.77
CA ALA A 24 12.53 5.76 -9.42
C ALA A 24 13.83 6.32 -8.79
N LEU A 25 13.73 7.35 -7.95
CA LEU A 25 14.89 7.93 -7.27
C LEU A 25 15.51 6.93 -6.29
N PRO A 26 16.85 6.90 -6.20
CA PRO A 26 17.53 6.02 -5.29
C PRO A 26 17.45 6.55 -3.85
N VAL A 27 17.21 5.63 -2.93
CA VAL A 27 17.69 5.68 -1.55
C VAL A 27 18.75 4.57 -1.43
N GLY A 28 19.77 4.58 -0.57
CA GLY A 28 20.78 3.52 -0.38
C GLY A 28 21.20 2.75 -1.66
N GLY A 29 21.39 3.45 -2.78
CA GLY A 29 21.74 2.87 -4.09
C GLY A 29 20.67 2.07 -4.86
N ARG A 30 19.40 2.07 -4.44
CA ARG A 30 18.29 1.33 -5.11
C ARG A 30 17.05 2.22 -5.29
N PRO A 31 16.27 2.10 -6.38
CA PRO A 31 15.01 2.84 -6.51
C PRO A 31 14.05 2.56 -5.35
N MET A 32 13.35 3.59 -4.85
CA MET A 32 12.38 3.45 -3.75
C MET A 32 11.31 2.40 -4.07
N ARG A 33 10.75 2.45 -5.28
CA ARG A 33 9.77 1.46 -5.78
C ARG A 33 10.29 0.04 -5.65
N ASP A 34 11.55 -0.18 -6.01
CA ASP A 34 12.15 -1.51 -6.02
C ASP A 34 12.41 -2.01 -4.59
N ARG A 35 12.62 -1.11 -3.62
CA ARG A 35 12.63 -1.47 -2.19
C ARG A 35 11.27 -1.91 -1.72
N VAL A 36 10.21 -1.16 -2.04
CA VAL A 36 8.84 -1.52 -1.68
C VAL A 36 8.50 -2.89 -2.24
N LEU A 37 8.78 -3.14 -3.54
CA LEU A 37 8.57 -4.45 -4.18
C LEU A 37 9.41 -5.59 -3.58
N ALA A 38 10.57 -5.28 -2.99
CA ALA A 38 11.39 -6.25 -2.28
C ALA A 38 10.86 -6.55 -0.87
N ALA A 39 10.32 -5.54 -0.17
CA ALA A 39 9.71 -5.69 1.15
C ALA A 39 8.52 -6.67 1.10
N VAL A 40 7.79 -6.70 -0.02
CA VAL A 40 6.70 -7.66 -0.29
C VAL A 40 7.12 -8.80 -1.22
N GLY A 41 8.40 -9.18 -1.22
CA GLY A 41 8.95 -10.20 -2.14
C GLY A 41 8.30 -11.58 -2.05
N ASP A 42 7.64 -11.87 -0.93
CA ASP A 42 6.86 -13.09 -0.68
C ASP A 42 5.38 -13.00 -1.08
N ALA A 43 4.89 -11.80 -1.46
CA ALA A 43 3.53 -11.63 -1.96
C ALA A 43 3.35 -12.28 -3.34
N ARG A 44 2.16 -12.84 -3.60
CA ARG A 44 1.77 -13.45 -4.86
C ARG A 44 0.29 -13.14 -5.17
N PRO A 45 -0.03 -12.44 -6.28
CA PRO A 45 0.88 -11.70 -7.15
C PRO A 45 1.42 -10.41 -6.50
N ARG A 46 2.47 -9.83 -7.10
CA ARG A 46 2.89 -8.45 -6.90
C ARG A 46 2.49 -7.63 -8.12
N VAL A 47 1.81 -6.52 -7.90
CA VAL A 47 1.31 -5.63 -8.94
C VAL A 47 1.86 -4.23 -8.72
N LEU A 48 2.47 -3.65 -9.76
CA LEU A 48 2.81 -2.24 -9.82
C LEU A 48 1.76 -1.49 -10.64
N VAL A 49 1.24 -0.40 -10.12
CA VAL A 49 0.29 0.47 -10.81
C VAL A 49 0.94 1.82 -11.10
N GLY A 50 1.15 2.15 -12.37
CA GLY A 50 1.81 3.38 -12.78
C GLY A 50 2.78 3.17 -13.95
N PRO A 51 3.68 4.14 -14.21
CA PRO A 51 4.74 4.00 -15.20
C PRO A 51 5.62 2.76 -14.93
N ALA A 52 6.12 2.16 -16.01
CA ALA A 52 6.62 0.77 -15.99
C ALA A 52 8.10 0.63 -16.37
N ASP A 53 8.90 1.68 -16.23
CA ASP A 53 10.28 1.63 -16.67
C ASP A 53 11.13 0.76 -15.73
N ALA A 54 11.79 -0.25 -16.30
CA ALA A 54 12.70 -1.18 -15.63
C ALA A 54 12.11 -1.89 -14.39
N VAL A 55 10.92 -2.49 -14.52
CA VAL A 55 10.25 -3.22 -13.42
C VAL A 55 10.92 -4.59 -13.18
N PRO A 56 11.17 -5.00 -11.92
CA PRO A 56 11.73 -6.33 -11.60
C PRO A 56 10.89 -7.50 -12.13
N SER A 57 11.56 -8.61 -12.47
CA SER A 57 10.88 -9.84 -12.91
C SER A 57 9.85 -10.35 -11.89
N GLY A 58 8.76 -10.93 -12.39
CA GLY A 58 7.68 -11.48 -11.57
C GLY A 58 6.81 -10.41 -10.88
N VAL A 59 6.80 -9.18 -11.39
CA VAL A 59 5.88 -8.10 -11.01
C VAL A 59 4.95 -7.83 -12.20
N ARG A 60 3.65 -7.91 -11.96
CA ARG A 60 2.63 -7.53 -12.95
C ARG A 60 2.54 -6.00 -12.99
N VAL A 61 2.29 -5.42 -14.15
CA VAL A 61 2.21 -3.98 -14.33
C VAL A 61 0.84 -3.63 -14.89
N THR A 62 0.23 -2.58 -14.35
CA THR A 62 -0.99 -1.98 -14.88
C THR A 62 -0.96 -0.47 -14.67
N ARG A 63 -2.00 0.23 -15.14
CA ARG A 63 -2.17 1.66 -14.97
C ARG A 63 -3.66 1.96 -14.90
N GLU A 64 -4.03 2.96 -14.10
CA GLU A 64 -5.39 3.47 -14.10
C GLU A 64 -5.74 4.15 -15.45
N ASP A 65 -7.03 4.11 -15.78
CA ASP A 65 -7.59 4.72 -16.99
C ASP A 65 -8.75 5.69 -16.62
N PRO A 66 -8.69 6.97 -17.02
CA PRO A 66 -7.55 7.62 -17.66
C PRO A 66 -6.35 7.73 -16.70
N PRO A 67 -5.11 7.75 -17.23
CA PRO A 67 -3.94 7.94 -16.40
C PRO A 67 -3.97 9.21 -15.55
N GLY A 68 -3.46 9.12 -14.32
CA GLY A 68 -3.53 10.22 -13.37
C GLY A 68 -4.88 10.32 -12.67
N GLY A 69 -5.72 9.29 -12.75
CA GLY A 69 -7.01 9.19 -12.06
C GLY A 69 -6.90 9.17 -10.52
N GLY A 70 -5.69 9.13 -9.97
CA GLY A 70 -5.44 9.19 -8.53
C GLY A 70 -5.40 7.83 -7.85
N PRO A 71 -5.18 7.80 -6.53
CA PRO A 71 -4.80 6.58 -5.81
C PRO A 71 -5.92 5.53 -5.77
N VAL A 72 -7.19 5.94 -5.74
CA VAL A 72 -8.32 4.98 -5.74
C VAL A 72 -8.51 4.34 -7.12
N ALA A 73 -8.37 5.12 -8.20
CA ALA A 73 -8.39 4.57 -9.55
C ALA A 73 -7.22 3.60 -9.78
N ALA A 74 -6.04 3.94 -9.26
CA ALA A 74 -4.87 3.06 -9.28
C ALA A 74 -5.09 1.79 -8.45
N ALA A 75 -5.65 1.90 -7.24
CA ALA A 75 -6.01 0.74 -6.43
C ALA A 75 -7.00 -0.18 -7.17
N ALA A 76 -8.02 0.36 -7.83
CA ALA A 76 -8.97 -0.41 -8.63
C ALA A 76 -8.27 -1.17 -9.77
N ALA A 77 -7.40 -0.49 -10.53
CA ALA A 77 -6.63 -1.10 -11.60
C ALA A 77 -5.72 -2.25 -11.10
N GLY A 78 -5.09 -2.07 -9.94
CA GLY A 78 -4.26 -3.10 -9.32
C GLY A 78 -5.05 -4.30 -8.80
N LEU A 79 -6.18 -4.04 -8.12
CA LEU A 79 -7.06 -5.09 -7.56
C LEU A 79 -7.75 -5.93 -8.63
N ALA A 80 -7.94 -5.38 -9.84
CA ALA A 80 -8.46 -6.11 -10.99
C ALA A 80 -7.51 -7.21 -11.50
N LEU A 81 -6.22 -7.15 -11.16
CA LEU A 81 -5.22 -8.18 -11.51
C LEU A 81 -5.04 -9.27 -10.43
N LEU A 82 -5.81 -9.20 -9.33
CA LEU A 82 -5.76 -10.21 -8.28
C LEU A 82 -6.73 -11.35 -8.55
N ASP A 83 -6.31 -12.56 -8.23
CA ASP A 83 -7.13 -13.76 -8.38
C ASP A 83 -8.33 -13.71 -7.43
N ALA A 84 -9.42 -14.41 -7.78
CA ALA A 84 -10.68 -14.33 -7.05
C ALA A 84 -10.58 -14.83 -5.59
N ASP A 85 -9.67 -15.77 -5.34
CA ASP A 85 -9.39 -16.41 -4.05
C ASP A 85 -8.31 -15.68 -3.21
N THR A 86 -7.78 -14.55 -3.70
CA THR A 86 -6.81 -13.76 -2.94
C THR A 86 -7.49 -13.19 -1.69
N ALA A 87 -7.10 -13.64 -0.51
CA ALA A 87 -7.72 -13.21 0.75
C ALA A 87 -7.26 -11.81 1.21
N PHE A 88 -5.96 -11.56 1.12
CA PHE A 88 -5.32 -10.35 1.64
C PHE A 88 -4.48 -9.64 0.59
N VAL A 89 -4.41 -8.31 0.69
CA VAL A 89 -3.58 -7.47 -0.17
C VAL A 89 -2.88 -6.39 0.65
N ALA A 90 -1.58 -6.23 0.45
CA ALA A 90 -0.86 -5.03 0.86
C ALA A 90 -1.08 -3.92 -0.18
N LEU A 91 -1.69 -2.80 0.21
CA LEU A 91 -1.88 -1.62 -0.62
C LEU A 91 -0.85 -0.56 -0.21
N LEU A 92 0.12 -0.30 -1.08
CA LEU A 92 1.35 0.40 -0.74
C LEU A 92 1.61 1.58 -1.68
N ALA A 93 2.11 2.70 -1.16
CA ALA A 93 2.74 3.73 -1.98
C ALA A 93 4.15 3.27 -2.40
N ALA A 94 4.59 3.66 -3.60
CA ALA A 94 5.88 3.23 -4.16
C ALA A 94 7.10 4.01 -3.62
N ASP A 95 6.87 5.08 -2.88
CA ASP A 95 7.86 6.01 -2.33
C ASP A 95 8.10 5.80 -0.83
N LEU A 96 7.95 4.56 -0.36
CA LEU A 96 8.18 4.12 1.03
C LEU A 96 9.52 3.35 1.16
N PRO A 97 10.68 4.01 1.03
CA PRO A 97 11.98 3.32 0.94
C PRO A 97 12.37 2.55 2.20
N LEU A 98 11.73 2.82 3.33
CA LEU A 98 12.06 2.21 4.62
C LEU A 98 11.10 1.06 4.99
N LEU A 99 10.13 0.76 4.12
CA LEU A 99 9.21 -0.35 4.32
C LEU A 99 9.96 -1.68 4.39
N THR A 100 9.64 -2.50 5.37
CA THR A 100 10.26 -3.81 5.57
C THR A 100 9.25 -4.94 5.49
N ARG A 101 9.74 -6.15 5.17
CA ARG A 101 8.94 -7.37 5.23
C ARG A 101 8.36 -7.62 6.63
N ALA A 102 9.13 -7.31 7.67
CA ALA A 102 8.71 -7.47 9.06
C ALA A 102 7.52 -6.55 9.40
N ALA A 103 7.54 -5.30 8.91
CA ALA A 103 6.42 -4.37 9.08
C ALA A 103 5.14 -4.90 8.43
N ILE A 104 5.22 -5.41 7.19
CA ILE A 104 4.06 -6.03 6.51
C ILE A 104 3.58 -7.28 7.24
N GLY A 105 4.50 -8.14 7.68
CA GLY A 105 4.18 -9.32 8.47
C GLY A 105 3.44 -8.98 9.77
N GLY A 106 3.89 -7.94 10.48
CA GLY A 106 3.24 -7.43 11.69
C GLY A 106 1.83 -6.92 11.45
N LEU A 107 1.56 -6.25 10.31
CA LEU A 107 0.19 -5.86 9.97
C LEU A 107 -0.70 -7.08 9.63
N LEU A 108 -0.14 -8.08 8.93
CA LEU A 108 -0.88 -9.30 8.55
C LEU A 108 -1.33 -10.13 9.76
N THR A 109 -0.57 -10.15 10.86
CA THR A 109 -0.96 -10.90 12.08
C THR A 109 -2.26 -10.37 12.70
N HIS A 110 -2.59 -9.09 12.47
CA HIS A 110 -3.86 -8.51 12.93
C HIS A 110 -5.07 -8.90 12.07
N LEU A 111 -4.86 -9.51 10.90
CA LEU A 111 -5.92 -9.97 10.01
C LEU A 111 -6.08 -11.51 9.98
N ALA A 112 -5.07 -12.24 10.43
CA ALA A 112 -5.08 -13.69 10.48
C ALA A 112 -6.00 -14.19 11.62
N PRO A 113 -6.95 -15.10 11.33
CA PRO A 113 -7.86 -15.63 12.35
C PRO A 113 -7.19 -16.65 13.30
N ASP A 114 -6.06 -17.24 12.93
CA ASP A 114 -5.60 -18.50 13.55
C ASP A 114 -4.58 -18.36 14.71
N ASP A 115 -3.95 -17.19 14.89
CA ASP A 115 -2.88 -17.00 15.90
C ASP A 115 -3.29 -16.11 17.08
N LEU A 116 -4.51 -15.58 17.09
CA LEU A 116 -5.03 -14.88 18.26
C LEU A 116 -5.60 -15.91 19.23
N PRO A 117 -5.06 -16.07 20.47
CA PRO A 117 -5.74 -16.86 21.48
C PRO A 117 -7.14 -16.29 21.60
N ALA A 118 -8.16 -17.14 21.46
CA ALA A 118 -9.58 -16.80 21.41
C ALA A 118 -9.93 -15.72 22.45
N ALA A 119 -9.72 -14.47 22.06
CA ALA A 119 -10.01 -13.33 22.91
C ALA A 119 -11.52 -13.22 22.83
N THR A 120 -12.11 -13.29 24.01
CA THR A 120 -13.53 -13.36 24.31
C THR A 120 -14.27 -12.06 23.95
N THR A 121 -14.16 -11.61 22.71
CA THR A 121 -14.84 -10.42 22.22
C THR A 121 -15.59 -10.74 20.95
N SER A 122 -16.89 -10.48 20.99
CA SER A 122 -17.83 -10.45 19.86
C SER A 122 -17.51 -9.30 18.87
N GLU A 123 -16.24 -9.02 18.65
CA GLU A 123 -15.77 -7.95 17.77
C GLU A 123 -15.66 -8.50 16.35
N GLN A 124 -16.31 -7.81 15.42
CA GLN A 124 -16.19 -8.09 14.00
C GLN A 124 -14.70 -8.08 13.61
N PRO A 125 -14.22 -9.09 12.86
CA PRO A 125 -12.83 -9.11 12.42
C PRO A 125 -12.55 -7.85 11.56
N PRO A 126 -11.36 -7.24 11.70
CA PRO A 126 -11.03 -6.05 10.94
C PRO A 126 -11.01 -6.33 9.42
N ASP A 127 -11.44 -5.34 8.65
CA ASP A 127 -11.38 -5.29 7.19
C ASP A 127 -9.96 -4.98 6.69
N GLY A 128 -9.15 -4.31 7.52
CA GLY A 128 -7.76 -4.02 7.24
C GLY A 128 -6.98 -3.57 8.47
N ALA A 129 -5.67 -3.50 8.32
CA ALA A 129 -4.73 -3.01 9.32
C ALA A 129 -3.74 -2.05 8.67
N CYS A 130 -3.48 -0.93 9.31
CA CYS A 130 -2.46 0.02 8.87
C CYS A 130 -1.77 0.66 10.07
N PHE A 131 -0.59 1.20 9.83
CA PHE A 131 0.09 1.97 10.87
C PHE A 131 -0.63 3.30 11.17
N VAL A 132 -0.45 3.78 12.40
CA VAL A 132 -0.79 5.14 12.80
C VAL A 132 0.48 5.87 13.23
N ASP A 133 0.61 7.13 12.83
CA ASP A 133 1.73 7.97 13.26
C ASP A 133 1.52 8.57 14.65
N GLY A 134 2.51 9.33 15.15
CA GLY A 134 2.47 9.97 16.47
C GLY A 134 1.35 11.00 16.62
N ASP A 135 0.78 11.50 15.52
CA ASP A 135 -0.35 12.42 15.51
C ASP A 135 -1.70 11.69 15.38
N GLY A 136 -1.69 10.35 15.38
CA GLY A 136 -2.88 9.51 15.23
C GLY A 136 -3.40 9.41 13.79
N ARG A 137 -2.60 9.78 12.78
CA ARG A 137 -3.03 9.69 11.38
C ARG A 137 -2.75 8.30 10.82
N ARG A 138 -3.77 7.75 10.16
CA ARG A 138 -3.70 6.46 9.47
C ARG A 138 -2.86 6.53 8.21
N GLN A 139 -1.87 5.65 8.13
CA GLN A 139 -0.98 5.48 6.99
C GLN A 139 -1.61 4.52 5.99
N SER A 140 -2.67 5.00 5.32
CA SER A 140 -3.60 4.15 4.55
C SER A 140 -2.97 3.47 3.33
N LEU A 141 -1.93 4.09 2.74
CA LEU A 141 -1.10 3.50 1.68
C LEU A 141 0.16 2.84 2.22
N CYS A 142 0.14 2.44 3.48
CA CYS A 142 1.07 1.52 4.12
C CYS A 142 0.23 0.55 4.98
N GLY A 143 -0.64 -0.21 4.30
CA GLY A 143 -1.66 -1.02 4.96
C GLY A 143 -1.91 -2.35 4.25
N VAL A 144 -2.47 -3.30 5.01
CA VAL A 144 -2.94 -4.59 4.52
C VAL A 144 -4.44 -4.71 4.71
N TRP A 145 -5.11 -5.35 3.77
CA TRP A 145 -6.57 -5.32 3.68
C TRP A 145 -7.10 -6.68 3.26
N ARG A 146 -8.31 -7.01 3.71
CA ARG A 146 -9.11 -8.07 3.10
C ARG A 146 -9.52 -7.62 1.71
N VAL A 147 -9.18 -8.41 0.69
CA VAL A 147 -9.47 -8.09 -0.71
C VAL A 147 -10.99 -7.93 -0.93
N ALA A 148 -11.79 -8.81 -0.32
CA ALA A 148 -13.24 -8.75 -0.43
C ALA A 148 -13.80 -7.42 0.10
N ALA A 149 -13.31 -6.92 1.24
CA ALA A 149 -13.74 -5.65 1.82
C ALA A 149 -13.36 -4.46 0.93
N LEU A 150 -12.13 -4.44 0.39
CA LEU A 150 -11.70 -3.39 -0.54
C LEU A 150 -12.49 -3.39 -1.85
N ARG A 151 -12.77 -4.57 -2.41
CA ARG A 151 -13.59 -4.69 -3.63
C ARG A 151 -15.00 -4.16 -3.38
N ALA A 152 -15.66 -4.58 -2.30
CA ALA A 152 -16.97 -4.08 -1.93
C ALA A 152 -16.98 -2.56 -1.70
N ALA A 153 -15.93 -2.02 -1.09
CA ALA A 153 -15.79 -0.58 -0.89
C ALA A 153 -15.57 0.18 -2.22
N LEU A 154 -14.83 -0.38 -3.16
CA LEU A 154 -14.69 0.17 -4.51
C LEU A 154 -16.01 0.16 -5.26
N ASP A 155 -16.78 -0.93 -5.20
CA ASP A 155 -18.08 -1.04 -5.87
C ASP A 155 -19.05 0.00 -5.30
N ARG A 156 -19.14 0.10 -3.97
CA ARG A 156 -19.94 1.12 -3.28
C ARG A 156 -19.56 2.52 -3.73
N LEU A 157 -18.26 2.85 -3.70
CA LEU A 157 -17.77 4.17 -4.07
C LEU A 157 -18.01 4.48 -5.55
N THR A 158 -17.91 3.47 -6.43
CA THR A 158 -18.20 3.61 -7.86
C THR A 158 -19.65 4.00 -8.08
N VAL A 159 -20.59 3.35 -7.39
CA VAL A 159 -22.02 3.71 -7.43
C VAL A 159 -22.26 5.12 -6.88
N GLU A 160 -21.70 5.45 -5.72
CA GLU A 160 -21.83 6.77 -5.09
C GLU A 160 -21.32 7.91 -5.97
N ARG A 161 -20.30 7.65 -6.81
CA ARG A 161 -19.68 8.64 -7.70
C ARG A 161 -20.16 8.56 -9.15
N GLY A 162 -21.26 7.86 -9.42
CA GLY A 162 -21.85 7.81 -10.77
C GLY A 162 -20.97 7.11 -11.81
N GLY A 163 -20.21 6.09 -11.39
CA GLY A 163 -19.42 5.23 -12.27
C GLY A 163 -17.94 5.61 -12.43
N SER A 164 -17.46 6.71 -11.85
CA SER A 164 -16.06 7.14 -11.96
C SER A 164 -15.34 7.21 -10.62
N LEU A 165 -14.15 6.59 -10.56
CA LEU A 165 -13.22 6.65 -9.42
C LEU A 165 -12.15 7.73 -9.56
N SER A 166 -12.14 8.47 -10.68
CA SER A 166 -11.14 9.51 -10.94
C SER A 166 -11.20 10.64 -9.90
N GLY A 167 -10.06 10.98 -9.32
CA GLY A 167 -9.92 12.00 -8.27
C GLY A 167 -10.46 11.59 -6.90
N ALA A 168 -10.91 10.33 -6.72
CA ALA A 168 -11.37 9.86 -5.41
C ALA A 168 -10.17 9.73 -4.44
N PRO A 169 -10.28 10.26 -3.22
CA PRO A 169 -9.22 10.14 -2.23
C PRO A 169 -9.31 8.79 -1.49
N VAL A 170 -8.17 8.26 -1.04
CA VAL A 170 -8.11 6.97 -0.31
C VAL A 170 -9.04 6.96 0.92
N ARG A 171 -9.19 8.10 1.60
CA ARG A 171 -10.13 8.23 2.74
C ARG A 171 -11.58 7.85 2.38
N ALA A 172 -12.01 8.08 1.13
CA ALA A 172 -13.38 7.76 0.69
C ALA A 172 -13.53 6.26 0.40
N LEU A 173 -12.49 5.64 -0.17
CA LEU A 173 -12.42 4.19 -0.35
C LEU A 173 -12.50 3.47 1.00
N LEU A 174 -11.77 3.94 2.00
CA LEU A 174 -11.72 3.28 3.31
C LEU A 174 -12.86 3.69 4.25
N ALA A 175 -13.75 4.59 3.82
CA ALA A 175 -14.88 5.02 4.64
C ALA A 175 -15.80 3.83 4.96
N GLY A 176 -16.10 3.65 6.24
CA GLY A 176 -16.96 2.57 6.73
C GLY A 176 -16.27 1.21 6.92
N LEU A 177 -14.98 1.08 6.59
CA LEU A 177 -14.21 -0.13 6.89
C LEU A 177 -13.79 -0.15 8.37
N VAL A 178 -13.82 -1.34 8.98
CA VAL A 178 -13.28 -1.59 10.31
C VAL A 178 -11.76 -1.75 10.19
N VAL A 179 -11.01 -0.73 10.60
CA VAL A 179 -9.55 -0.71 10.45
C VAL A 179 -8.89 -0.90 11.80
N ARG A 180 -8.01 -1.90 11.91
CA ARG A 180 -7.08 -2.04 13.03
C ARG A 180 -5.95 -1.04 12.88
N GLU A 181 -5.89 -0.09 13.80
CA GLU A 181 -4.78 0.85 13.91
C GLU A 181 -3.64 0.22 14.70
N VAL A 182 -2.45 0.20 14.11
CA VAL A 182 -1.27 -0.44 14.69
C VAL A 182 -0.21 0.63 14.98
N PRO A 183 0.16 0.87 16.24
CA PRO A 183 1.29 1.75 16.54
C PRO A 183 2.60 1.09 16.09
N TRP A 184 3.56 1.89 15.64
CA TRP A 184 4.90 1.39 15.36
C TRP A 184 5.71 1.27 16.65
N SER A 185 6.21 0.06 16.90
CA SER A 185 7.05 -0.26 18.06
C SER A 185 8.35 -0.95 17.65
N GLY A 186 8.76 -0.87 16.39
CA GLY A 186 10.02 -1.44 15.92
C GLY A 186 11.20 -0.51 16.18
N ASP A 187 12.40 -1.07 16.29
CA ASP A 187 13.66 -0.34 16.56
C ASP A 187 14.17 0.48 15.34
N GLY A 188 13.42 0.52 14.25
CA GLY A 188 13.79 1.16 12.98
C GLY A 188 12.96 2.39 12.65
N PRO A 189 13.30 3.09 11.56
CA PRO A 189 12.53 4.24 11.11
C PRO A 189 11.08 3.85 10.76
N PRO A 190 10.16 4.83 10.71
CA PRO A 190 8.77 4.57 10.37
C PRO A 190 8.65 3.90 8.98
N PRO A 191 8.01 2.72 8.87
CA PRO A 191 7.91 2.00 7.60
C PRO A 191 7.03 2.70 6.54
N TRP A 192 6.23 3.68 6.96
CA TRP A 192 5.41 4.52 6.10
C TRP A 192 6.06 5.86 5.73
N PHE A 193 7.33 6.09 6.11
CA PHE A 193 8.02 7.32 5.75
C PHE A 193 8.10 7.45 4.22
N ASP A 194 7.39 8.42 3.68
CA ASP A 194 7.34 8.74 2.26
C ASP A 194 8.27 9.91 1.93
N CYS A 195 8.89 9.85 0.75
CA CYS A 195 9.91 10.85 0.38
C CYS A 195 9.40 11.93 -0.56
N ASP A 196 8.56 12.86 -0.11
CA ASP A 196 7.98 13.95 -0.93
C ASP A 196 8.98 15.02 -1.40
N THR A 197 10.11 15.17 -0.73
CA THR A 197 11.10 16.22 -0.98
C THR A 197 12.53 15.67 -1.00
N ASP A 198 13.47 16.45 -1.54
CA ASP A 198 14.92 16.18 -1.45
C ASP A 198 15.40 15.99 0.00
N GLU A 199 14.77 16.68 0.95
CA GLU A 199 15.09 16.52 2.37
C GLU A 199 14.67 15.16 2.89
N ASP A 200 13.49 14.68 2.50
CA ASP A 200 13.02 13.35 2.89
C ASP A 200 13.90 12.25 2.29
N VAL A 201 14.34 12.41 1.03
CA VAL A 201 15.29 11.46 0.41
C VAL A 201 16.61 11.43 1.18
N ARG A 202 17.17 12.60 1.54
CA ARG A 202 18.40 12.66 2.36
C ARG A 202 18.21 12.00 3.72
N ARG A 203 17.05 12.22 4.36
CA ARG A 203 16.71 11.58 5.63
C ARG A 203 16.62 10.06 5.50
N ALA A 204 15.96 9.56 4.45
CA ALA A 204 15.86 8.14 4.19
C ALA A 204 17.23 7.51 3.87
N GLU A 205 18.11 8.22 3.17
CA GLU A 205 19.50 7.82 2.92
C GLU A 205 20.30 7.68 4.21
N GLU A 206 20.12 8.56 5.20
CA GLU A 206 20.79 8.44 6.50
C GLU A 206 20.39 7.16 7.25
N TRP A 207 19.11 6.78 7.18
CA TRP A 207 18.61 5.56 7.82
C TRP A 207 18.90 4.28 7.04
N ALA A 208 19.14 4.38 5.72
CA ALA A 208 19.42 3.23 4.87
C ALA A 208 20.90 2.79 4.89
N ARG A 209 21.76 3.53 5.61
CA ARG A 209 23.20 3.25 5.77
C ARG A 209 23.51 2.17 6.79
#